data_AF-A0A3M6V1H3-F1
#
_entry.id   AF-A0A3M6V1H3-F1
#
_cell.length_a   1.000
_cell.length_b   1.000
_cell.length_c   1.000
_cell.angle_alpha   90.00
_cell.angle_beta   90.00
_cell.angle_gamma   90.00
#
_symmetry.space_group_name_H-M   'P 1'
#
loop_
_entity.id
_entity.type
_entity.pdbx_description
1 polymer ?
#
loop_
_entity_poly.entity_id
_entity_poly.type
_entity_poly.pdbx_seq_one_letter_code
_entity_poly.pdbx_strand_id
1 'polypeptide(L)'
;MLSYCRGVQKSTFLVTKGGPLPFSFDILSSVFKYGNRCFTKYPADMPDYFKQAFPAGMSFERTFTFEDGGVATASGHICLEGNWFKHTSMFHGVNFPANGPIMQKRTIGWDPSFEKMTVSNNILRGDVTMFLQLKGGGYHSCQFHTSYKTNEPVTLPQNHVVEHRITRTDIEDKKVLLEETAVAHVNPFLERNWFKHTSMFHGVNFPANGPIMQKRTIGWDPSFEKMTVSNNILRGDVTMFLQLKGGGYHSCQFHTSYKTKEPVTLPQNHVVEHRITRTDIEDKKVRLEETAVAHVNPL
;
A
#
# COMPACT_ATOMS: atom_id res chain seq x y z
N MET A 1 27.77 -6.58 6.82
CA MET A 1 26.53 -6.76 6.02
C MET A 1 25.84 -5.41 5.84
N LEU A 2 25.83 -4.88 4.62
CA LEU A 2 25.37 -3.53 4.27
C LEU A 2 23.88 -3.31 4.65
N SER A 3 23.52 -2.11 5.15
CA SER A 3 22.15 -1.73 5.54
C SER A 3 21.12 -1.95 4.44
N TYR A 4 21.55 -1.79 3.19
CA TYR A 4 20.86 -2.09 1.94
C TYR A 4 20.16 -3.46 1.91
N CYS A 5 20.85 -4.54 2.29
CA CYS A 5 20.28 -5.89 2.27
C CYS A 5 19.34 -6.17 3.44
N ARG A 6 19.38 -5.34 4.50
CA ARG A 6 18.52 -5.49 5.68
C ARG A 6 17.18 -4.77 5.53
N GLY A 7 17.00 -4.01 4.44
CA GLY A 7 15.79 -3.24 4.22
C GLY A 7 15.69 -2.01 5.12
N VAL A 8 16.82 -1.41 5.51
CA VAL A 8 16.83 -0.25 6.42
C VAL A 8 17.58 0.91 5.78
N GLN A 9 16.99 2.10 5.80
CA GLN A 9 17.64 3.33 5.35
C GLN A 9 17.40 4.52 6.28
N LYS A 10 18.44 5.32 6.49
CA LYS A 10 18.43 6.52 7.33
C LYS A 10 19.04 7.69 6.55
N SER A 11 18.37 8.85 6.57
CA SER A 11 18.81 10.02 5.79
C SER A 11 18.23 11.29 6.39
N THR A 12 19.02 12.35 6.34
CA THR A 12 18.63 13.69 6.77
C THR A 12 18.31 14.55 5.56
N PHE A 13 17.19 15.28 5.61
CA PHE A 13 16.73 16.17 4.57
C PHE A 13 16.74 17.61 5.07
N LEU A 14 17.15 18.53 4.19
CA LEU A 14 17.19 19.96 4.46
C LEU A 14 16.33 20.69 3.42
N VAL A 15 15.39 21.52 3.87
CA VAL A 15 14.62 22.40 2.98
C VAL A 15 15.52 23.56 2.55
N THR A 16 16.01 23.52 1.31
CA THR A 16 16.92 24.53 0.76
C THR A 16 16.21 25.75 0.20
N LYS A 17 14.95 25.62 -0.22
CA LYS A 17 14.11 26.71 -0.75
C LYS A 17 12.65 26.55 -0.32
N GLY A 18 11.93 27.66 -0.15
CA GLY A 18 10.50 27.66 0.19
C GLY A 18 10.18 27.29 1.65
N GLY A 19 11.17 27.31 2.54
CA GLY A 19 10.99 27.07 3.96
C GLY A 19 10.59 28.34 4.74
N PRO A 20 9.80 28.24 5.84
CA PRO A 20 9.19 27.01 6.36
C PRO A 20 8.08 26.51 5.42
N LEU A 21 8.01 25.19 5.19
CA LEU A 21 7.02 24.61 4.29
C LEU A 21 5.60 24.95 4.78
N PRO A 22 4.67 25.40 3.91
CA PRO A 22 3.34 25.82 4.34
C PRO A 22 2.36 24.65 4.56
N PHE A 23 2.81 23.41 4.35
CA PHE A 23 2.02 22.18 4.50
C PHE A 23 2.82 21.13 5.28
N SER A 24 2.19 20.00 5.61
CA SER A 24 2.85 18.91 6.33
C SER A 24 3.96 18.24 5.51
N PHE A 25 5.15 18.07 6.11
CA PHE A 25 6.27 17.36 5.50
C PHE A 25 5.98 15.87 5.24
N ASP A 26 5.03 15.26 5.97
CA ASP A 26 4.78 13.82 5.88
C ASP A 26 4.44 13.35 4.46
N ILE A 27 3.73 14.16 3.67
CA ILE A 27 3.36 13.80 2.29
C ILE A 27 4.57 13.67 1.35
N LEU A 28 5.72 14.24 1.72
CA LEU A 28 6.98 14.13 0.97
C LEU A 28 7.82 12.91 1.40
N SER A 29 7.63 12.43 2.63
CA SER A 29 8.50 11.41 3.23
C SER A 29 8.52 10.09 2.44
N SER A 30 7.38 9.66 1.88
CA SER A 30 7.30 8.45 1.06
C SER A 30 7.86 8.64 -0.36
N VAL A 31 8.04 9.88 -0.82
CA VAL A 31 8.75 10.15 -2.08
C VAL A 31 10.24 9.93 -1.86
N PHE A 32 10.79 10.36 -0.74
CA PHE A 32 12.23 10.24 -0.47
C PHE A 32 12.66 8.84 -0.05
N LYS A 33 11.91 8.22 0.87
CA LYS A 33 12.25 6.92 1.47
C LYS A 33 11.72 5.77 0.65
N TYR A 34 10.42 5.52 0.81
CA TYR A 34 9.66 4.55 0.03
C TYR A 34 9.95 4.68 -1.47
N GLY A 35 10.23 5.88 -1.99
CA GLY A 35 10.64 6.08 -3.38
C GLY A 35 11.89 5.30 -3.82
N ASN A 36 12.88 5.08 -2.94
CA ASN A 36 14.02 4.20 -3.22
C ASN A 36 13.82 2.81 -2.61
N ARG A 37 13.19 1.94 -3.40
CA ARG A 37 12.85 0.55 -3.06
C ARG A 37 14.04 -0.39 -2.92
N CYS A 38 15.24 0.03 -3.32
CA CYS A 38 16.40 -0.85 -3.23
C CYS A 38 16.75 -1.19 -1.78
N PHE A 39 16.33 -0.35 -0.82
CA PHE A 39 16.37 -0.60 0.62
C PHE A 39 15.18 -1.43 1.13
N THR A 40 14.83 -2.51 0.43
CA THR A 40 13.84 -3.50 0.86
C THR A 40 14.52 -4.84 1.13
N LYS A 41 14.18 -5.51 2.22
CA LYS A 41 14.68 -6.87 2.49
C LYS A 41 13.83 -7.88 1.71
N TYR A 42 14.39 -8.44 0.64
CA TYR A 42 13.75 -9.54 -0.10
C TYR A 42 14.17 -10.91 0.45
N PRO A 43 13.26 -11.90 0.46
CA PRO A 43 13.59 -13.31 0.67
C PRO A 43 14.59 -13.81 -0.39
N ALA A 44 15.46 -14.75 -0.02
CA ALA A 44 16.53 -15.23 -0.91
C ALA A 44 16.02 -15.95 -2.17
N ASP A 45 14.82 -16.52 -2.09
CA ASP A 45 14.11 -17.24 -3.15
C ASP A 45 13.21 -16.34 -4.01
N MET A 46 13.15 -15.04 -3.73
CA MET A 46 12.36 -14.07 -4.49
C MET A 46 13.26 -13.16 -5.34
N PRO A 47 12.98 -12.99 -6.66
CA PRO A 47 13.68 -12.00 -7.47
C PRO A 47 13.49 -10.59 -6.90
N ASP A 48 14.58 -9.94 -6.50
CA ASP A 48 14.54 -8.55 -6.04
C ASP A 48 14.56 -7.61 -7.26
N TYR A 49 13.37 -7.18 -7.69
CA TYR A 49 13.18 -6.32 -8.87
C TYR A 49 14.04 -5.05 -8.80
N PHE A 50 14.14 -4.46 -7.61
CA PHE A 50 14.75 -3.15 -7.41
C PHE A 50 16.27 -3.22 -7.42
N LYS A 51 16.84 -4.24 -6.76
CA LYS A 51 18.31 -4.43 -6.77
C LYS A 51 18.83 -4.85 -8.13
N GLN A 52 18.08 -5.66 -8.87
CA GLN A 52 18.43 -6.08 -10.24
C GLN A 52 18.48 -4.91 -11.23
N ALA A 53 17.77 -3.81 -10.96
CA ALA A 53 17.77 -2.64 -11.83
C ALA A 53 19.14 -1.96 -11.94
N PHE A 54 20.07 -2.24 -11.02
CA PHE A 54 21.37 -1.58 -10.95
C PHE A 54 22.46 -2.45 -11.55
N PRO A 55 23.45 -1.85 -12.25
CA PRO A 55 23.78 -0.42 -12.24
C PRO A 55 22.96 0.48 -13.18
N ALA A 56 22.16 -0.07 -14.11
CA ALA A 56 21.46 0.71 -15.14
C ALA A 56 20.48 1.76 -14.58
N GLY A 57 19.88 1.49 -13.42
CA GLY A 57 18.96 2.39 -12.73
C GLY A 57 17.49 2.09 -13.00
N MET A 58 16.64 2.88 -12.35
CA MET A 58 15.19 2.74 -12.41
C MET A 58 14.48 4.08 -12.23
N SER A 59 13.19 4.11 -12.51
CA SER A 59 12.29 5.20 -12.16
C SER A 59 10.99 4.69 -11.53
N PHE A 60 10.28 5.60 -10.88
CA PHE A 60 8.90 5.39 -10.47
C PHE A 60 8.03 6.60 -10.79
N GLU A 61 6.75 6.33 -10.96
CA GLU A 61 5.68 7.33 -10.98
C GLU A 61 4.63 6.92 -9.97
N ARG A 62 4.15 7.87 -9.17
CA ARG A 62 3.18 7.64 -8.10
C ARG A 62 2.07 8.67 -8.13
N THR A 63 0.84 8.22 -7.93
CA THR A 63 -0.30 9.07 -7.61
C THR A 63 -0.70 8.90 -6.15
N PHE A 64 -1.20 9.98 -5.56
CA PHE A 64 -1.66 10.06 -4.18
C PHE A 64 -3.08 10.61 -4.23
N THR A 65 -4.07 9.86 -3.72
CA THR A 65 -5.47 10.30 -3.66
C THR A 65 -5.90 10.32 -2.20
N PHE A 66 -6.04 11.51 -1.63
CA PHE A 66 -6.43 11.70 -0.23
C PHE A 66 -7.96 11.68 -0.09
N GLU A 67 -8.45 11.18 1.05
CA GLU A 67 -9.89 11.08 1.31
C GLU A 67 -10.64 12.42 1.32
N ASP A 68 -9.93 13.55 1.47
CA ASP A 68 -10.50 14.90 1.49
C ASP A 68 -10.48 15.59 0.11
N GLY A 69 -10.14 14.85 -0.95
CA GLY A 69 -10.07 15.35 -2.32
C GLY A 69 -8.72 15.94 -2.72
N GLY A 70 -7.76 16.04 -1.78
CA GLY A 70 -6.38 16.35 -2.11
C GLY A 70 -5.78 15.30 -3.05
N VAL A 71 -4.98 15.75 -4.02
CA VAL A 71 -4.29 14.85 -4.97
C VAL A 71 -2.85 15.28 -5.13
N ALA A 72 -1.94 14.31 -5.21
CA ALA A 72 -0.57 14.59 -5.61
C ALA A 72 -0.04 13.57 -6.61
N THR A 73 1.00 13.97 -7.33
CA THR A 73 1.81 13.09 -8.15
C THR A 73 3.27 13.23 -7.75
N ALA A 74 4.00 12.13 -7.84
CA ALA A 74 5.45 12.12 -7.69
C ALA A 74 6.09 11.28 -8.79
N SER A 75 7.29 11.68 -9.21
CA SER A 75 8.17 10.86 -10.00
C SER A 75 9.55 10.85 -9.40
N GLY A 76 10.29 9.77 -9.60
CA GLY A 76 11.66 9.64 -9.16
C GLY A 76 12.50 8.91 -10.18
N HIS A 77 13.71 9.40 -10.41
CA HIS A 77 14.76 8.73 -11.17
C HIS A 77 15.90 8.39 -10.23
N ILE A 78 16.32 7.13 -10.27
CA ILE A 78 17.33 6.57 -9.37
C ILE A 78 18.42 5.91 -10.20
N CYS A 79 19.64 6.41 -10.06
CA CYS A 79 20.83 5.82 -10.68
C CYS A 79 21.94 5.63 -9.63
N LEU A 80 22.96 4.86 -10.00
CA LEU A 80 24.14 4.66 -9.19
C LEU A 80 25.28 5.55 -9.71
N GLU A 81 25.83 6.40 -8.87
CA GLU A 81 27.05 7.17 -9.12
C GLU A 81 28.16 6.63 -8.20
N GLY A 82 28.99 5.72 -8.73
CA GLY A 82 29.97 4.98 -7.93
C GLY A 82 29.28 4.07 -6.91
N ASN A 83 29.39 4.42 -5.62
CA ASN A 83 28.76 3.68 -4.52
C ASN A 83 27.54 4.42 -3.92
N TRP A 84 27.06 5.48 -4.58
CA TRP A 84 25.98 6.32 -4.06
C TRP A 84 24.75 6.23 -4.97
N PHE A 85 23.57 6.07 -4.36
CA PHE A 85 22.33 6.28 -5.09
C PHE A 85 22.10 7.78 -5.26
N LYS A 86 21.97 8.22 -6.50
CA LYS A 86 21.43 9.54 -6.82
C LYS A 86 19.94 9.39 -7.10
N HIS A 87 19.13 10.03 -6.26
CA HIS A 87 17.69 10.03 -6.37
C HIS A 87 17.21 11.46 -6.66
N THR A 88 16.73 11.69 -7.87
CA THR A 88 16.11 12.95 -8.27
C THR A 88 14.61 12.75 -8.35
N SER A 89 13.84 13.47 -7.54
CA SER A 89 12.39 13.35 -7.52
C SER A 89 11.68 14.69 -7.72
N MET A 90 10.47 14.61 -8.27
CA MET A 90 9.53 15.71 -8.38
C MET A 90 8.26 15.35 -7.61
N PHE A 91 7.65 16.34 -6.97
CA PHE A 91 6.37 16.20 -6.27
C PHE A 91 5.48 17.39 -6.61
N HIS A 92 4.24 17.10 -6.99
CA HIS A 92 3.24 18.12 -7.29
C HIS A 92 1.93 17.78 -6.60
N GLY A 93 1.45 18.67 -5.74
CA GLY A 93 0.24 18.47 -4.96
C GLY A 93 -0.76 19.60 -5.18
N VAL A 94 -2.03 19.26 -5.32
CA VAL A 94 -3.13 20.19 -5.63
C VAL A 94 -4.40 19.83 -4.85
N ASN A 95 -5.34 20.78 -4.79
CA ASN A 95 -6.68 20.61 -4.22
C ASN A 95 -6.75 20.21 -2.74
N PHE A 96 -5.67 20.40 -1.98
CA PHE A 96 -5.70 20.19 -0.54
C PHE A 96 -6.59 21.24 0.15
N PRO A 97 -7.59 20.83 0.95
CA PRO A 97 -8.43 21.78 1.68
C PRO A 97 -7.58 22.65 2.62
N ALA A 98 -7.81 23.96 2.61
CA ALA A 98 -7.05 24.91 3.43
C ALA A 98 -7.17 24.61 4.93
N ASN A 99 -8.32 24.11 5.38
CA ASN A 99 -8.57 23.66 6.76
C ASN A 99 -8.25 22.16 6.99
N GLY A 100 -7.80 21.45 5.96
CA GLY A 100 -7.46 20.03 5.98
C GLY A 100 -6.21 19.73 6.80
N PRO A 101 -6.01 18.47 7.21
CA PRO A 101 -4.92 18.08 8.11
C PRO A 101 -3.52 18.34 7.53
N ILE A 102 -3.38 18.30 6.20
CA ILE A 102 -2.11 18.53 5.49
C ILE A 102 -1.73 20.02 5.52
N MET A 103 -2.65 20.90 5.09
CA MET A 103 -2.40 22.35 5.08
C MET A 103 -2.29 22.94 6.48
N GLN A 104 -2.98 22.34 7.46
CA GLN A 104 -2.93 22.74 8.87
C GLN A 104 -1.81 22.03 9.67
N LYS A 105 -0.95 21.24 9.02
CA LYS A 105 0.19 20.53 9.66
C LYS A 105 -0.21 19.74 10.91
N ARG A 106 -1.36 19.06 10.84
CA ARG A 106 -1.92 18.26 11.93
C ARG A 106 -1.44 16.81 11.91
N THR A 107 -0.54 16.44 11.00
CA THR A 107 -0.05 15.06 10.88
C THR A 107 1.25 14.86 11.66
N ILE A 108 1.48 13.64 12.13
CA ILE A 108 2.66 13.26 12.95
C ILE A 108 3.48 12.12 12.36
N GLY A 109 3.15 11.67 11.15
CA GLY A 109 3.82 10.56 10.47
C GLY A 109 2.83 9.61 9.79
N TRP A 110 3.38 8.63 9.09
CA TRP A 110 2.63 7.54 8.49
C TRP A 110 2.54 6.35 9.45
N ASP A 111 1.39 5.71 9.47
CA ASP A 111 1.24 4.38 10.05
C ASP A 111 1.99 3.33 9.22
N PRO A 112 2.45 2.20 9.80
CA PRO A 112 2.95 1.09 9.02
C PRO A 112 1.93 0.64 7.97
N SER A 113 2.43 0.14 6.84
CA SER A 113 1.62 -0.13 5.66
C SER A 113 2.11 -1.36 4.90
N PHE A 114 1.21 -1.95 4.11
CA PHE A 114 1.47 -3.14 3.31
C PHE A 114 1.16 -2.81 1.86
N GLU A 115 2.19 -2.70 1.03
CA GLU A 115 2.04 -2.49 -0.39
C GLU A 115 1.84 -3.82 -1.10
N LYS A 116 0.74 -3.92 -1.85
CA LYS A 116 0.53 -5.04 -2.75
C LYS A 116 1.32 -4.81 -4.03
N MET A 117 2.25 -5.71 -4.29
CA MET A 117 3.06 -5.70 -5.50
C MET A 117 2.47 -6.64 -6.54
N THR A 118 2.14 -6.11 -7.70
CA THR A 118 1.58 -6.87 -8.82
C THR A 118 2.34 -6.60 -10.10
N VAL A 119 2.43 -7.63 -10.95
CA VAL A 119 2.98 -7.49 -12.30
C VAL A 119 1.83 -7.35 -13.29
N SER A 120 1.84 -6.26 -14.05
CA SER A 120 0.86 -6.03 -15.13
C SER A 120 1.58 -5.41 -16.33
N ASN A 121 1.39 -5.99 -17.52
CA ASN A 121 2.03 -5.54 -18.76
C ASN A 121 3.56 -5.40 -18.64
N ASN A 122 4.22 -6.38 -17.98
CA ASN A 122 5.67 -6.38 -17.70
C ASN A 122 6.18 -5.19 -16.87
N ILE A 123 5.28 -4.47 -16.20
CA ILE A 123 5.59 -3.38 -15.28
C ILE A 123 5.24 -3.84 -13.87
N LEU A 124 6.17 -3.64 -12.93
CA LEU A 124 5.88 -3.87 -11.53
C LEU A 124 5.10 -2.67 -10.98
N ARG A 125 3.96 -2.95 -10.36
CA ARG A 125 3.07 -1.96 -9.76
C ARG A 125 2.93 -2.21 -8.28
N GLY A 126 2.77 -1.13 -7.55
CA GLY A 126 2.58 -1.14 -6.11
C GLY A 126 1.35 -0.32 -5.73
N ASP A 127 0.41 -0.96 -5.04
CA ASP A 127 -0.83 -0.35 -4.58
C ASP A 127 -0.90 -0.45 -3.05
N VAL A 128 -1.16 0.69 -2.39
CA VAL A 128 -1.22 0.75 -0.93
C VAL A 128 -2.19 1.82 -0.44
N THR A 129 -2.99 1.48 0.56
CA THR A 129 -3.75 2.45 1.34
C THR A 129 -2.90 2.90 2.53
N MET A 130 -2.49 4.16 2.50
CA MET A 130 -1.64 4.78 3.51
C MET A 130 -2.48 5.60 4.48
N PHE A 131 -2.03 5.71 5.74
CA PHE A 131 -2.76 6.42 6.78
C PHE A 131 -1.83 7.37 7.52
N LEU A 132 -2.11 8.68 7.42
CA LEU A 132 -1.43 9.70 8.22
C LEU A 132 -2.03 9.70 9.62
N GLN A 133 -1.19 9.56 10.64
CA GLN A 133 -1.59 9.75 12.02
C GLN A 133 -1.78 11.24 12.29
N LEU A 134 -2.86 11.59 13.03
CA LEU A 134 -3.21 12.97 13.35
C LEU A 134 -2.90 13.34 14.81
N LYS A 135 -2.51 14.60 15.04
CA LYS A 135 -2.44 15.22 16.36
C LYS A 135 -3.83 15.15 17.01
N GLY A 136 -3.91 14.63 18.23
CA GLY A 136 -5.18 14.42 18.93
C GLY A 136 -5.88 13.08 18.60
N GLY A 137 -5.24 12.21 17.81
CA GLY A 137 -5.77 10.90 17.46
C GLY A 137 -6.53 10.88 16.13
N GLY A 138 -6.78 9.67 15.63
CA GLY A 138 -7.40 9.44 14.33
C GLY A 138 -6.39 9.40 13.18
N TYR A 139 -6.92 9.13 11.99
CA TYR A 139 -6.15 8.94 10.78
C TYR A 139 -6.73 9.75 9.61
N HIS A 140 -5.86 10.07 8.67
CA HIS A 140 -6.23 10.63 7.38
C HIS A 140 -5.71 9.71 6.27
N SER A 141 -6.61 9.08 5.51
CA SER A 141 -6.25 8.07 4.53
C SER A 141 -5.84 8.65 3.18
N CYS A 142 -4.94 7.95 2.50
CA CYS A 142 -4.45 8.28 1.16
C CYS A 142 -4.17 7.01 0.38
N GLN A 143 -4.73 6.88 -0.82
CA GLN A 143 -4.42 5.77 -1.72
C GLN A 143 -3.22 6.11 -2.59
N PHE A 144 -2.20 5.25 -2.58
CA PHE A 144 -1.08 5.33 -3.50
C PHE A 144 -1.25 4.29 -4.61
N HIS A 145 -0.96 4.71 -5.84
CA HIS A 145 -0.70 3.80 -6.95
C HIS A 145 0.67 4.14 -7.52
N THR A 146 1.57 3.17 -7.58
CA THR A 146 2.94 3.35 -8.05
C THR A 146 3.21 2.42 -9.23
N SER A 147 3.84 2.94 -10.27
CA SER A 147 4.46 2.15 -11.34
C SER A 147 5.97 2.25 -11.24
N TYR A 148 6.66 1.11 -11.33
CA TYR A 148 8.11 1.02 -11.29
C TYR A 148 8.64 0.54 -12.64
N LYS A 149 9.70 1.20 -13.12
CA LYS A 149 10.32 0.88 -14.42
C LYS A 149 11.83 0.79 -14.26
N THR A 150 12.42 -0.29 -14.75
CA THR A 150 13.88 -0.43 -14.85
C THR A 150 14.38 0.08 -16.20
N ASN A 151 15.63 0.54 -16.23
CA ASN A 151 16.26 0.99 -17.47
C ASN A 151 16.70 -0.18 -18.36
N GLU A 152 16.92 -1.36 -17.75
CA GLU A 152 17.20 -2.62 -18.44
C GLU A 152 16.20 -3.70 -18.03
N PRO A 153 15.93 -4.73 -18.86
CA PRO A 153 15.08 -5.85 -18.48
C PRO A 153 15.61 -6.58 -17.25
N VAL A 154 14.70 -6.92 -16.32
CA VAL A 154 15.02 -7.69 -15.10
C VAL A 154 14.03 -8.83 -14.92
N THR A 155 14.38 -9.79 -14.05
CA THR A 155 13.45 -10.87 -13.70
C THR A 155 12.35 -10.32 -12.80
N LEU A 156 11.09 -10.47 -13.24
CA LEU A 156 9.93 -10.02 -12.49
C LEU A 156 9.62 -10.99 -11.33
N PRO A 157 9.37 -10.49 -10.11
CA PRO A 157 8.92 -11.32 -9.01
C PRO A 157 7.46 -11.76 -9.22
N GLN A 158 7.05 -12.80 -8.50
CA GLN A 158 5.62 -13.11 -8.34
C GLN A 158 4.92 -12.00 -7.55
N ASN A 159 3.58 -11.99 -7.56
CA ASN A 159 2.82 -11.08 -6.71
C ASN A 159 3.20 -11.32 -5.24
N HIS A 160 3.51 -10.23 -4.53
CA HIS A 160 4.00 -10.28 -3.16
C HIS A 160 3.55 -9.03 -2.40
N VAL A 161 3.94 -8.94 -1.13
CA VAL A 161 3.69 -7.76 -0.30
C VAL A 161 5.00 -7.19 0.20
N VAL A 162 5.05 -5.86 0.31
CA VAL A 162 6.12 -5.16 1.00
C VAL A 162 5.54 -4.41 2.19
N GLU A 163 6.00 -4.75 3.39
CA GLU A 163 5.69 -4.02 4.61
C GLU A 163 6.61 -2.80 4.73
N HIS A 164 6.06 -1.65 5.09
CA HIS A 164 6.80 -0.39 5.26
C HIS A 164 6.53 0.22 6.63
N ARG A 165 7.60 0.75 7.24
CA ARG A 165 7.51 1.67 8.37
C ARG A 165 8.45 2.84 8.15
N ILE A 166 7.89 4.05 8.04
CA ILE A 166 8.64 5.30 7.96
C ILE A 166 8.48 6.06 9.27
N THR A 167 9.57 6.45 9.89
CA THR A 167 9.57 7.34 11.05
C THR A 167 10.22 8.67 10.70
N ARG A 168 9.66 9.74 11.27
CA ARG A 168 10.12 11.12 11.12
C ARG A 168 10.55 11.67 12.46
N THR A 169 11.72 12.30 12.49
CA THR A 169 12.19 13.08 13.63
C THR A 169 12.57 14.48 13.14
N ASP A 170 11.91 15.50 13.68
CA ASP A 170 12.26 16.89 13.43
C ASP A 170 13.48 17.25 14.28
N ILE A 171 14.61 17.65 13.65
CA ILE A 171 15.89 17.89 14.37
C ILE A 171 16.10 19.39 14.64
N GLU A 172 16.08 20.20 13.58
CA GLU A 172 16.31 21.64 13.60
C GLU A 172 15.28 22.29 12.66
N ASP A 173 15.18 23.63 12.66
CA ASP A 173 14.36 24.32 11.67
C ASP A 173 14.79 23.91 10.25
N LYS A 174 13.82 23.49 9.43
CA LYS A 174 13.99 23.01 8.04
C LYS A 174 14.76 21.69 7.88
N LYS A 175 15.13 20.99 8.95
CA LYS A 175 15.93 19.76 8.89
C LYS A 175 15.20 18.59 9.53
N VAL A 176 14.99 17.54 8.74
CA VAL A 176 14.19 16.37 9.12
C VAL A 176 15.01 15.11 8.93
N LEU A 177 15.02 14.25 9.94
CA LEU A 177 15.52 12.89 9.83
C LEU A 177 14.39 11.95 9.45
N LEU A 178 14.63 11.12 8.44
CA LEU A 178 13.74 10.03 8.08
C LEU A 178 14.48 8.70 8.20
N GLU A 179 13.78 7.72 8.76
CA GLU A 179 14.17 6.31 8.83
C GLU A 179 13.08 5.47 8.19
N GLU A 180 13.45 4.48 7.37
CA GLU A 180 12.52 3.50 6.83
C GLU A 180 13.06 2.10 7.05
N THR A 181 12.15 1.20 7.45
CA THR A 181 12.32 -0.25 7.35
C THR A 181 11.32 -0.79 6.33
N ALA A 182 11.77 -1.65 5.41
CA ALA A 182 10.95 -2.31 4.41
C ALA A 182 11.31 -3.79 4.26
N VAL A 183 10.31 -4.67 4.27
CA VAL A 183 10.49 -6.13 4.16
C VAL A 183 9.48 -6.72 3.18
N ALA A 184 9.94 -7.54 2.24
CA ALA A 184 9.09 -8.24 1.31
C ALA A 184 8.73 -9.64 1.82
N HIS A 185 7.49 -10.06 1.59
CA HIS A 185 6.94 -11.33 2.06
C HIS A 185 6.14 -12.04 0.95
N VAL A 186 6.22 -13.38 0.95
CA VAL A 186 5.30 -14.26 0.22
C VAL A 186 4.09 -14.54 1.12
N ASN A 187 2.87 -14.50 0.57
CA ASN A 187 1.61 -14.77 1.28
C ASN A 187 1.63 -16.11 2.06
N PRO A 188 1.49 -16.14 3.40
CA PRO A 188 1.35 -17.38 4.16
C PRO A 188 -0.07 -17.98 4.13
N PHE A 189 -0.19 -19.31 4.17
CA PHE A 189 -1.45 -20.06 4.39
C PHE A 189 -1.58 -20.47 5.87
N LEU A 190 -2.80 -20.76 6.41
CA LEU A 190 -3.11 -21.75 7.48
C LEU A 190 -4.65 -21.85 7.88
N GLU A 191 -5.00 -22.81 8.75
CA GLU A 191 -6.23 -23.68 8.91
C GLU A 191 -7.62 -23.11 9.34
N ARG A 192 -8.67 -23.98 9.33
CA ARG A 192 -10.13 -23.69 9.28
C ARG A 192 -10.94 -24.04 10.56
N ASN A 193 -11.94 -23.20 10.87
CA ASN A 193 -13.16 -23.50 11.64
C ASN A 193 -14.40 -23.05 10.83
N TRP A 194 -15.63 -23.52 11.13
CA TRP A 194 -16.85 -23.17 10.35
C TRP A 194 -17.96 -22.54 11.20
N PHE A 195 -18.67 -21.56 10.61
CA PHE A 195 -19.93 -20.99 11.10
C PHE A 195 -20.91 -20.77 9.93
N LYS A 196 -22.22 -20.75 10.19
CA LYS A 196 -23.25 -20.43 9.18
C LYS A 196 -23.53 -18.93 9.21
N HIS A 197 -23.38 -18.26 8.06
CA HIS A 197 -23.80 -16.86 7.88
C HIS A 197 -24.75 -16.75 6.68
N THR A 198 -25.67 -15.79 6.72
CA THR A 198 -26.54 -15.45 5.58
C THR A 198 -26.18 -14.06 5.11
N SER A 199 -25.88 -13.92 3.81
CA SER A 199 -25.53 -12.64 3.18
C SER A 199 -26.60 -12.23 2.18
N MET A 200 -26.91 -10.94 2.15
CA MET A 200 -27.77 -10.32 1.12
C MET A 200 -26.91 -9.38 0.29
N PHE A 201 -27.00 -9.48 -1.04
CA PHE A 201 -26.27 -8.64 -1.97
C PHE A 201 -27.24 -7.72 -2.71
N HIS A 202 -27.04 -6.41 -2.60
CA HIS A 202 -27.74 -5.39 -3.37
C HIS A 202 -26.77 -4.78 -4.37
N GLY A 203 -26.72 -5.36 -5.56
CA GLY A 203 -25.89 -4.86 -6.65
C GLY A 203 -26.60 -3.81 -7.49
N VAL A 204 -25.95 -2.68 -7.73
CA VAL A 204 -26.43 -1.62 -8.63
C VAL A 204 -25.31 -1.19 -9.58
N ASN A 205 -25.68 -0.64 -10.74
CA ASN A 205 -24.76 0.02 -11.68
C ASN A 205 -23.62 -0.86 -12.24
N PHE A 206 -23.84 -2.17 -12.38
CA PHE A 206 -22.90 -3.02 -13.12
C PHE A 206 -23.01 -2.79 -14.63
N PRO A 207 -21.94 -2.35 -15.33
CA PRO A 207 -22.01 -2.17 -16.77
C PRO A 207 -22.27 -3.51 -17.46
N ALA A 208 -23.25 -3.59 -18.37
CA ALA A 208 -23.58 -4.82 -19.10
C ALA A 208 -22.38 -5.40 -19.86
N ASN A 209 -21.49 -4.52 -20.36
CA ASN A 209 -20.27 -4.89 -21.08
C ASN A 209 -19.05 -5.09 -20.15
N GLY A 210 -19.22 -4.88 -18.84
CA GLY A 210 -18.16 -5.02 -17.85
C GLY A 210 -17.75 -6.48 -17.62
N PRO A 211 -16.54 -6.72 -17.07
CA PRO A 211 -16.01 -8.07 -16.89
C PRO A 211 -16.88 -8.96 -15.97
N ILE A 212 -17.56 -8.35 -15.00
CA ILE A 212 -18.45 -9.04 -14.05
C ILE A 212 -19.71 -9.55 -14.77
N MET A 213 -20.43 -8.66 -15.46
CA MET A 213 -21.67 -9.02 -16.18
C MET A 213 -21.41 -9.98 -17.34
N GLN A 214 -20.24 -9.89 -17.97
CA GLN A 214 -19.82 -10.83 -19.01
C GLN A 214 -19.21 -12.14 -18.49
N LYS A 215 -19.24 -12.40 -17.17
CA LYS A 215 -18.70 -13.63 -16.54
C LYS A 215 -17.25 -13.92 -16.95
N ARG A 216 -16.44 -12.86 -17.05
CA ARG A 216 -15.02 -12.92 -17.39
C ARG A 216 -14.12 -13.00 -16.17
N THR A 217 -14.66 -13.05 -14.95
CA THR A 217 -13.89 -13.19 -13.71
C THR A 217 -13.72 -14.66 -13.31
N ILE A 218 -12.55 -15.05 -12.78
CA ILE A 218 -12.25 -16.44 -12.40
C ILE A 218 -11.90 -16.64 -10.92
N GLY A 219 -11.60 -15.57 -10.18
CA GLY A 219 -11.24 -15.66 -8.78
C GLY A 219 -10.74 -14.34 -8.23
N TRP A 220 -10.33 -14.34 -6.97
CA TRP A 220 -9.75 -13.20 -6.29
C TRP A 220 -8.26 -13.42 -6.07
N ASP A 221 -7.48 -12.35 -6.24
CA ASP A 221 -6.11 -12.30 -5.74
C ASP A 221 -6.11 -12.13 -4.22
N PRO A 222 -5.09 -12.65 -3.51
CA PRO A 222 -4.99 -12.38 -2.08
C PRO A 222 -4.86 -10.89 -1.78
N SER A 223 -5.56 -10.44 -0.74
CA SER A 223 -5.75 -9.03 -0.41
C SER A 223 -5.53 -8.78 1.09
N PHE A 224 -5.30 -7.53 1.46
CA PHE A 224 -4.98 -7.14 2.83
C PHE A 224 -5.95 -6.05 3.27
N GLU A 225 -6.86 -6.40 4.18
CA GLU A 225 -7.81 -5.47 4.79
C GLU A 225 -7.16 -4.80 5.98
N LYS A 226 -7.05 -3.47 5.93
CA LYS A 226 -6.63 -2.71 7.10
C LYS A 226 -7.81 -2.54 8.02
N MET A 227 -7.65 -2.99 9.25
CA MET A 227 -8.65 -2.90 10.29
C MET A 227 -8.34 -1.72 11.21
N THR A 228 -9.24 -0.75 11.26
CA THR A 228 -9.09 0.47 12.06
C THR A 228 -10.28 0.67 12.99
N VAL A 229 -10.03 1.17 14.18
CA VAL A 229 -11.10 1.59 15.10
C VAL A 229 -11.32 3.09 14.97
N SER A 230 -12.54 3.48 14.60
CA SER A 230 -12.96 4.89 14.58
C SER A 230 -14.37 5.03 15.12
N ASN A 231 -14.61 6.01 16.00
CA ASN A 231 -15.92 6.25 16.61
C ASN A 231 -16.57 4.99 17.22
N ASN A 232 -15.79 4.17 17.93
CA ASN A 232 -16.21 2.87 18.49
C ASN A 232 -16.78 1.87 17.47
N ILE A 233 -16.41 2.00 16.19
CA ILE A 233 -16.75 1.07 15.13
C ILE A 233 -15.44 0.55 14.55
N LEU A 234 -15.32 -0.78 14.46
CA LEU A 234 -14.26 -1.40 13.71
C LEU A 234 -14.58 -1.30 12.21
N ARG A 235 -13.67 -0.75 11.44
CA ARG A 235 -13.79 -0.58 9.99
C ARG A 235 -12.69 -1.36 9.31
N GLY A 236 -13.03 -1.93 8.17
CA GLY A 236 -12.09 -2.59 7.30
C GLY A 236 -12.04 -1.87 5.97
N ASP A 237 -10.85 -1.61 5.46
CA ASP A 237 -10.64 -1.00 4.15
C ASP A 237 -9.69 -1.90 3.34
N VAL A 238 -10.15 -2.36 2.17
CA VAL A 238 -9.36 -3.25 1.31
C VAL A 238 -9.58 -2.98 -0.16
N THR A 239 -8.48 -2.90 -0.92
CA THR A 239 -8.51 -3.03 -2.37
C THR A 239 -8.36 -4.49 -2.74
N MET A 240 -9.35 -5.04 -3.43
CA MET A 240 -9.32 -6.42 -3.93
C MET A 240 -9.25 -6.44 -5.46
N PHE A 241 -8.65 -7.49 -6.01
CA PHE A 241 -8.44 -7.64 -7.44
C PHE A 241 -9.08 -8.94 -7.94
N LEU A 242 -10.06 -8.83 -8.83
CA LEU A 242 -10.68 -9.94 -9.55
C LEU A 242 -9.80 -10.33 -10.73
N GLN A 243 -9.35 -11.58 -10.78
CA GLN A 243 -8.63 -12.14 -11.93
C GLN A 243 -9.58 -12.30 -13.13
N LEU A 244 -9.10 -11.94 -14.32
CA LEU A 244 -9.87 -12.03 -15.57
C LEU A 244 -9.44 -13.20 -16.46
N LYS A 245 -10.41 -13.80 -17.17
CA LYS A 245 -10.17 -14.76 -18.27
C LYS A 245 -9.33 -14.07 -19.34
N GLY A 246 -8.19 -14.67 -19.69
CA GLY A 246 -7.24 -14.08 -20.65
C GLY A 246 -6.20 -13.16 -20.01
N GLY A 247 -6.14 -13.07 -18.68
CA GLY A 247 -5.15 -12.30 -17.93
C GLY A 247 -5.62 -10.90 -17.55
N GLY A 248 -4.90 -10.30 -16.60
CA GLY A 248 -5.23 -9.00 -16.02
C GLY A 248 -6.23 -9.07 -14.86
N TYR A 249 -6.56 -7.89 -14.34
CA TYR A 249 -7.35 -7.74 -13.11
C TYR A 249 -8.43 -6.67 -13.25
N HIS A 250 -9.51 -6.83 -12.51
CA HIS A 250 -10.49 -5.80 -12.24
C HIS A 250 -10.44 -5.46 -10.75
N SER A 251 -10.03 -4.25 -10.40
CA SER A 251 -9.94 -3.81 -9.01
C SER A 251 -11.29 -3.36 -8.47
N CYS A 252 -11.49 -3.56 -7.17
CA CYS A 252 -12.64 -3.08 -6.42
C CYS A 252 -12.19 -2.64 -5.03
N GLN A 253 -12.75 -1.56 -4.53
CA GLN A 253 -12.55 -1.08 -3.15
C GLN A 253 -13.70 -1.58 -2.29
N PHE A 254 -13.38 -2.20 -1.16
CA PHE A 254 -14.33 -2.59 -0.14
C PHE A 254 -14.09 -1.74 1.11
N HIS A 255 -15.19 -1.19 1.60
CA HIS A 255 -15.25 -0.46 2.86
C HIS A 255 -16.26 -1.20 3.75
N THR A 256 -15.75 -1.83 4.81
CA THR A 256 -16.52 -2.66 5.72
C THR A 256 -16.69 -1.94 7.05
N SER A 257 -17.86 -2.07 7.66
CA SER A 257 -18.10 -1.62 9.04
C SER A 257 -18.63 -2.79 9.85
N TYR A 258 -17.89 -3.17 10.88
CA TYR A 258 -18.22 -4.28 11.76
C TYR A 258 -18.97 -3.74 12.98
N LYS A 259 -20.18 -4.25 13.20
CA LYS A 259 -21.05 -3.88 14.33
C LYS A 259 -21.44 -5.11 15.11
N THR A 260 -21.38 -5.01 16.43
CA THR A 260 -21.79 -6.08 17.34
C THR A 260 -23.12 -5.73 18.00
N LYS A 261 -23.91 -6.75 18.34
CA LYS A 261 -25.17 -6.57 19.10
C LYS A 261 -24.90 -6.20 20.55
N GLU A 262 -23.83 -6.75 21.11
CA GLU A 262 -23.36 -6.47 22.47
C GLU A 262 -22.03 -5.72 22.39
N PRO A 263 -21.73 -4.84 23.37
CA PRO A 263 -20.42 -4.19 23.43
C PRO A 263 -19.30 -5.22 23.49
N VAL A 264 -18.32 -5.09 22.60
CA VAL A 264 -17.10 -5.91 22.60
C VAL A 264 -15.88 -5.02 22.77
N THR A 265 -14.83 -5.57 23.36
CA THR A 265 -13.52 -4.92 23.35
C THR A 265 -13.02 -4.87 21.91
N LEU A 266 -12.82 -3.67 21.40
CA LEU A 266 -12.32 -3.48 20.05
C LEU A 266 -10.82 -3.81 19.98
N PRO A 267 -10.37 -4.49 18.92
CA PRO A 267 -8.96 -4.79 18.76
C PRO A 267 -8.16 -3.52 18.46
N GLN A 268 -6.85 -3.58 18.69
CA GLN A 268 -5.94 -2.58 18.13
C GLN A 268 -5.98 -2.63 16.59
N ASN A 269 -5.48 -1.57 15.95
CA ASN A 269 -5.33 -1.57 14.50
C ASN A 269 -4.45 -2.75 14.07
N HIS A 270 -4.91 -3.47 13.07
CA HIS A 270 -4.25 -4.68 12.55
C HIS A 270 -4.57 -4.81 11.06
N VAL A 271 -3.95 -5.79 10.42
CA VAL A 271 -4.24 -6.11 9.03
C VAL A 271 -4.74 -7.54 8.95
N VAL A 272 -5.78 -7.78 8.14
CA VAL A 272 -6.29 -9.11 7.86
C VAL A 272 -5.95 -9.45 6.43
N GLU A 273 -5.16 -10.49 6.25
CA GLU A 273 -4.87 -11.05 4.93
C GLU A 273 -6.01 -11.99 4.53
N HIS A 274 -6.68 -11.72 3.42
CA HIS A 274 -7.76 -12.54 2.88
C HIS A 274 -7.30 -13.27 1.63
N ARG A 275 -7.56 -14.57 1.60
CA ARG A 275 -7.45 -15.41 0.41
C ARG A 275 -8.74 -16.16 0.18
N ILE A 276 -9.44 -15.83 -0.90
CA ILE A 276 -10.71 -16.45 -1.27
C ILE A 276 -10.51 -17.31 -2.51
N THR A 277 -10.70 -18.62 -2.38
CA THR A 277 -10.75 -19.54 -3.51
C THR A 277 -12.20 -19.88 -3.83
N ARG A 278 -12.52 -19.91 -5.12
CA ARG A 278 -13.81 -20.35 -5.63
C ARG A 278 -13.65 -21.68 -6.33
N THR A 279 -14.50 -22.64 -5.99
CA THR A 279 -14.66 -23.90 -6.73
C THR A 279 -16.11 -24.02 -7.17
N ASP A 280 -16.34 -24.19 -8.46
CA ASP A 280 -17.66 -24.52 -8.99
C ASP A 280 -17.94 -26.01 -8.70
N ILE A 281 -19.08 -26.32 -8.06
CA ILE A 281 -19.40 -27.72 -7.68
C ILE A 281 -20.51 -28.27 -8.58
N GLU A 282 -21.70 -27.66 -8.53
CA GLU A 282 -22.91 -28.06 -9.26
C GLU A 282 -23.52 -26.83 -9.93
N ASP A 283 -24.48 -27.02 -10.84
CA ASP A 283 -25.23 -25.91 -11.39
C ASP A 283 -25.89 -25.12 -10.24
N LYS A 284 -25.57 -23.81 -10.16
CA LYS A 284 -25.98 -22.87 -9.10
C LYS A 284 -25.38 -23.08 -7.70
N LYS A 285 -24.40 -23.96 -7.50
CA LYS A 285 -23.62 -24.04 -6.25
C LYS A 285 -22.14 -23.77 -6.48
N VAL A 286 -21.63 -22.84 -5.68
CA VAL A 286 -20.20 -22.55 -5.58
C VAL A 286 -19.73 -22.82 -4.16
N ARG A 287 -18.53 -23.41 -4.03
CA ARG A 287 -17.79 -23.44 -2.78
C ARG A 287 -16.87 -22.24 -2.77
N LEU A 288 -17.00 -21.41 -1.75
CA LEU A 288 -16.01 -20.39 -1.42
C LEU A 288 -15.24 -20.88 -0.20
N GLU A 289 -13.92 -20.88 -0.29
CA GLU A 289 -13.06 -21.12 0.85
C GLU A 289 -12.24 -19.87 1.09
N GLU A 290 -12.38 -19.32 2.28
CA GLU A 290 -11.61 -18.16 2.71
C GLU A 290 -10.61 -18.59 3.78
N THR A 291 -9.37 -18.17 3.59
CA THR A 291 -8.37 -18.11 4.65
C THR A 291 -8.18 -16.64 5.00
N ALA A 292 -8.42 -16.30 6.26
CA ALA A 292 -8.21 -14.96 6.80
C ALA A 292 -7.22 -15.02 7.96
N VAL A 293 -6.11 -14.29 7.87
CA VAL A 293 -5.08 -14.25 8.93
C VAL A 293 -4.91 -12.82 9.42
N ALA A 294 -5.16 -12.60 10.70
CA ALA A 294 -4.93 -11.31 11.34
C ALA A 294 -3.46 -11.19 11.75
N HIS A 295 -2.83 -10.10 11.31
CA HIS A 295 -1.47 -9.72 11.61
C HIS A 295 -1.49 -8.45 12.45
N VAL A 296 -1.01 -8.56 13.69
CA VAL A 296 -0.70 -7.37 14.52
C VAL A 296 0.67 -6.89 14.06
N ASN A 297 0.81 -5.62 13.69
CA ASN A 297 2.06 -5.00 13.21
C ASN A 297 3.29 -5.61 13.92
N PRO A 298 4.12 -6.42 13.26
CA PRO A 298 5.29 -7.04 13.87
C PRO A 298 6.50 -6.10 14.00
N LEU A 299 6.33 -4.80 13.70
CA LEU A 299 7.38 -3.78 13.74
C LEU A 299 7.20 -2.76 14.87
#